data_AF-A0A5Z7XQD9-F1
#
_entry.id   AF-A0A5Z7XQD9-F1
#
_cell.length_a   1.000
_cell.length_b   1.000
_cell.length_c   1.000
_cell.angle_alpha   90.00
_cell.angle_beta   90.00
_cell.angle_gamma   90.00
#
_symmetry.space_group_name_H-M   'P 1'
#
loop_
_entity.id
_entity.type
_entity.pdbx_description
1 polymer ?
#
loop_
_entity_poly.entity_id
_entity_poly.type
_entity_poly.pdbx_seq_one_letter_code
_entity_poly.pdbx_strand_id
1 'polypeptide(L)'
;MKVTTRKKPAFRDFYENGMFTRIVATKTDKGKWRLFGLHRSVDAAIFVEAARGGIREWSGLNHLGDFCDSIGITLWEVHHKGAKKEQAA
;
A
#
# COMPACT_ATOMS: atom_id res chain seq x y z
N MET A 1 10.42 -11.17 4.74
CA MET A 1 9.94 -10.00 3.96
C MET A 1 10.58 -8.72 4.44
N LYS A 2 11.31 -8.01 3.57
CA LYS A 2 11.88 -6.68 3.84
C LYS A 2 10.82 -5.61 3.64
N VAL A 3 10.70 -4.68 4.58
CA VAL A 3 9.77 -3.56 4.45
C VAL A 3 10.56 -2.29 4.19
N THR A 4 10.22 -1.58 3.13
CA THR A 4 10.84 -0.29 2.78
C THR A 4 9.77 0.74 2.40
N THR A 5 10.13 2.01 2.38
CA THR A 5 9.21 3.10 2.03
C THR A 5 9.80 3.94 0.88
N ARG A 6 8.94 4.48 0.01
CA ARG A 6 9.32 5.31 -1.14
C ARG A 6 8.36 6.47 -1.33
N LYS A 7 8.87 7.60 -1.80
CA LYS A 7 8.02 8.75 -2.20
C LYS A 7 7.18 8.41 -3.42
N LYS A 8 6.10 9.17 -3.62
CA LYS A 8 5.16 9.06 -4.76
C LYS A 8 5.84 8.86 -6.12
N PRO A 9 6.86 9.65 -6.55
CA PRO A 9 7.49 9.45 -7.86
C PRO A 9 8.16 8.08 -7.99
N ALA A 10 9.00 7.70 -7.03
CA ALA A 10 9.69 6.41 -7.07
C ALA A 10 8.71 5.22 -6.97
N PHE A 11 7.62 5.37 -6.22
CA PHE A 11 6.58 4.33 -6.15
C PHE A 11 5.84 4.17 -7.48
N ARG A 12 5.53 5.29 -8.15
CA ARG A 12 4.98 5.32 -9.50
C ARG A 12 5.92 4.64 -10.50
N ASP A 13 7.20 5.00 -10.48
CA ASP A 13 8.20 4.39 -11.38
C ASP A 13 8.24 2.87 -11.21
N PHE A 14 8.20 2.37 -9.98
CA PHE A 14 8.16 0.92 -9.72
C PHE A 14 6.90 0.25 -10.28
N TYR A 15 5.75 0.92 -10.18
CA TYR A 15 4.50 0.42 -10.75
C TYR A 15 4.54 0.39 -12.28
N GLU A 16 4.93 1.48 -12.93
CA GLU A 16 5.01 1.58 -14.39
C GLU A 16 6.01 0.58 -14.99
N ASN A 17 7.10 0.30 -14.29
CA ASN A 17 8.10 -0.71 -14.69
C ASN A 17 7.69 -2.16 -14.34
N GLY A 18 6.46 -2.40 -13.86
CA GLY A 18 5.95 -3.74 -13.57
C GLY A 18 6.67 -4.45 -12.42
N MET A 19 7.31 -3.70 -11.51
CA MET A 19 8.06 -4.29 -10.40
C MET A 19 7.17 -4.91 -9.32
N PHE A 20 5.88 -4.58 -9.31
CA PHE A 20 4.92 -5.12 -8.37
C PHE A 20 4.15 -6.31 -8.94
N THR A 21 3.91 -7.32 -8.11
CA THR A 21 2.92 -8.38 -8.39
C THR A 21 1.52 -7.96 -7.99
N ARG A 22 1.42 -7.20 -6.89
CA ARG A 22 0.15 -6.70 -6.35
C ARG A 22 0.36 -5.34 -5.69
N ILE A 23 -0.67 -4.52 -5.74
CA ILE A 23 -0.79 -3.31 -4.94
C ILE A 23 -1.85 -3.57 -3.87
N VAL A 24 -1.49 -3.31 -2.61
CA VAL A 24 -2.30 -3.68 -1.45
C VAL A 24 -2.52 -2.47 -0.55
N ALA A 25 -3.77 -2.26 -0.18
CA ALA A 25 -4.22 -1.31 0.81
C ALA A 25 -4.55 -2.03 2.13
N THR A 26 -4.07 -1.50 3.25
CA THR A 26 -4.41 -2.02 4.59
C THR A 26 -4.80 -0.89 5.53
N LYS A 27 -5.73 -1.19 6.44
CA LYS A 27 -6.10 -0.27 7.52
C LYS A 27 -5.15 -0.44 8.69
N THR A 28 -4.63 0.66 9.20
CA THR A 28 -3.83 0.71 10.43
C THR A 28 -4.71 0.62 11.66
N ASP A 29 -4.12 0.27 12.80
CA ASP A 29 -4.83 0.27 14.10
C ASP A 29 -5.35 1.66 14.50
N LYS A 30 -4.76 2.73 13.92
CA LYS A 30 -5.20 4.12 14.09
C LYS A 30 -6.30 4.53 13.10
N GLY A 31 -6.86 3.58 12.36
CA GLY A 31 -7.95 3.80 11.41
C GLY A 31 -7.56 4.40 10.06
N LYS A 32 -6.31 4.81 9.87
CA LYS A 32 -5.79 5.33 8.58
C LYS A 32 -5.44 4.20 7.62
N TRP A 33 -5.55 4.44 6.32
CA TRP A 33 -5.11 3.53 5.28
C TRP A 33 -3.62 3.71 4.94
N ARG A 34 -3.00 2.64 4.46
CA ARG A 34 -1.66 2.61 3.87
C ARG A 34 -1.69 1.81 2.59
N LEU A 35 -0.85 2.17 1.63
CA LEU A 35 -0.67 1.46 0.37
C LEU A 35 0.76 0.95 0.25
N PHE A 36 0.91 -0.27 -0.25
CA PHE A 36 2.22 -0.84 -0.59
C PHE A 36 2.12 -1.75 -1.80
N GLY A 37 3.24 -1.89 -2.52
CA GLY A 37 3.40 -2.87 -3.57
C GLY A 37 4.22 -4.06 -3.07
N LEU A 38 3.81 -5.27 -3.44
CA LEU A 38 4.61 -6.48 -3.26
C LEU A 38 5.58 -6.61 -4.42
N HIS A 39 6.88 -6.58 -4.14
CA HIS A 39 7.89 -6.67 -5.19
C HIS A 39 7.87 -8.07 -5.83
N ARG A 40 7.99 -8.12 -7.16
CA ARG A 40 7.87 -9.36 -7.95
C ARG A 40 9.01 -10.34 -7.70
N SER A 41 10.24 -9.83 -7.68
CA SER A 41 11.44 -10.68 -7.67
C SER A 41 12.14 -10.78 -6.31
N VAL A 42 11.76 -9.98 -5.33
CA VAL A 42 12.37 -9.99 -4.00
C VAL A 42 11.28 -10.04 -2.96
N ASP A 43 11.54 -10.73 -1.85
CA ASP A 43 10.62 -10.80 -0.71
C ASP A 43 10.58 -9.44 0.02
N ALA A 44 9.96 -8.45 -0.59
CA ALA A 44 9.85 -7.09 -0.09
C ALA A 44 8.49 -6.45 -0.30
N ALA A 45 8.02 -5.74 0.71
CA ALA A 45 6.90 -4.82 0.65
C ALA A 45 7.43 -3.38 0.58
N ILE A 46 7.00 -2.63 -0.43
CA ILE A 46 7.40 -1.24 -0.63
C ILE A 46 6.19 -0.36 -0.36
N PHE A 47 6.18 0.32 0.78
CA PHE A 47 5.15 1.28 1.14
C PHE A 47 5.37 2.60 0.42
N VAL A 48 4.29 3.28 0.07
CA VAL A 48 4.40 4.69 -0.30
C VAL A 48 4.45 5.55 0.97
N GLU A 49 5.40 6.49 1.00
CA GLU A 49 5.42 7.56 1.99
C GLU A 49 4.14 8.35 1.80
N ALA A 50 3.30 8.44 2.83
CA ALA A 50 2.26 9.45 2.84
C ALA A 50 2.93 10.79 2.54
N ALA A 51 2.45 11.51 1.53
CA ALA A 51 2.80 12.91 1.44
C ALA A 51 2.44 13.52 2.80
N ARG A 52 3.34 14.35 3.35
CA ARG A 52 3.16 14.84 4.71
C ARG A 52 2.04 15.90 4.67
N GLY A 53 0.81 15.51 4.97
CA GLY A 53 -0.37 16.40 4.91
C GLY A 53 -1.53 16.02 5.84
N GLY A 54 -1.26 15.72 7.11
CA GLY A 54 -2.26 15.76 8.18
C GLY A 54 -3.37 14.69 8.14
N ILE A 55 -4.44 14.92 8.90
CA ILE A 55 -5.58 14.00 9.15
C ILE A 55 -6.32 13.58 7.85
N ARG A 56 -6.12 14.30 6.74
CA ARG A 56 -6.88 14.14 5.50
C ARG A 56 -6.32 13.08 4.53
N GLU A 57 -5.03 12.81 4.54
CA GLU A 57 -4.49 11.82 3.61
C GLU A 57 -4.74 10.40 4.13
N TRP A 58 -5.57 9.68 3.36
CA TRP A 58 -5.89 8.27 3.53
C TRP A 58 -6.69 7.92 4.79
N SER A 59 -7.51 8.85 5.30
CA SER A 59 -8.52 8.55 6.34
C SER A 59 -9.65 7.67 5.82
N GLY A 60 -9.89 7.65 4.50
CA GLY A 60 -10.90 6.84 3.82
C GLY A 60 -10.38 6.26 2.50
N LEU A 61 -11.10 5.27 1.95
CA LEU A 61 -10.75 4.63 0.68
C LEU A 61 -10.91 5.57 -0.52
N ASN A 62 -11.80 6.57 -0.44
CA ASN A 62 -11.93 7.63 -1.45
C ASN A 62 -10.60 8.37 -1.66
N HIS A 63 -9.95 8.83 -0.59
CA HIS A 63 -8.67 9.52 -0.68
C HIS A 63 -7.54 8.60 -1.17
N LEU A 64 -7.64 7.30 -0.91
CA LEU A 64 -6.69 6.32 -1.42
C LEU A 64 -6.90 6.05 -2.91
N GLY A 65 -8.16 5.97 -3.36
CA GLY A 65 -8.54 5.88 -4.76
C GLY A 65 -8.04 7.08 -5.57
N ASP A 66 -8.30 8.30 -5.09
CA ASP A 66 -7.80 9.54 -5.71
C ASP A 66 -6.27 9.52 -5.85
N PHE A 67 -5.56 8.98 -4.85
CA PHE A 67 -4.11 8.81 -4.92
C PHE A 67 -3.71 7.82 -6.02
N CYS A 68 -4.32 6.63 -6.07
CA CYS A 68 -4.07 5.61 -7.08
C CYS A 68 -4.30 6.16 -8.50
N ASP A 69 -5.43 6.84 -8.73
CA ASP A 69 -5.76 7.47 -10.00
C ASP A 69 -4.71 8.51 -10.40
N SER A 70 -4.23 9.32 -9.45
CA SER A 70 -3.21 10.35 -9.71
C SER A 70 -1.83 9.81 -10.14
N ILE A 71 -1.58 8.50 -10.00
CA ILE A 71 -0.35 7.83 -10.45
C ILE A 71 -0.60 6.67 -11.41
N GLY A 72 -1.82 6.55 -11.94
CA GLY A 72 -2.18 5.55 -12.95
C GLY A 72 -2.33 4.13 -12.43
N ILE A 73 -2.48 3.92 -11.11
CA ILE A 73 -2.75 2.59 -10.56
C ILE A 73 -4.22 2.26 -10.74
N THR A 74 -4.51 1.30 -11.62
CA THR A 74 -5.88 0.90 -11.98
C THR A 74 -6.40 -0.30 -11.19
N LEU A 75 -5.52 -1.10 -10.59
CA LEU A 75 -5.87 -2.28 -9.80
C LEU A 75 -5.11 -2.30 -8.48
N TRP A 76 -5.86 -2.39 -7.38
CA TRP A 76 -5.33 -2.55 -6.03
C TRP A 76 -6.33 -3.31 -5.17
N GLU A 77 -5.81 -4.02 -4.17
CA GLU A 77 -6.60 -4.91 -3.32
C GLU A 77 -6.71 -4.34 -1.90
N VAL A 78 -7.89 -4.46 -1.28
CA VAL A 78 -8.08 -4.13 0.14
C VAL A 78 -7.91 -5.39 0.98
N HIS A 79 -6.91 -5.39 1.85
CA HIS A 79 -6.63 -6.51 2.75
C HIS A 79 -6.94 -6.13 4.19
N HIS A 80 -7.56 -7.05 4.92
CA HIS A 80 -7.73 -6.96 6.37
C HIS A 80 -6.84 -8.00 7.05
N LYS A 81 -6.33 -7.67 8.23
CA LYS A 81 -5.60 -8.65 9.04
C LYS A 81 -6.60 -9.72 9.45
N GLY A 82 -6.44 -10.94 8.94
CA GLY A 82 -7.27 -12.06 9.36
C GLY A 82 -7.22 -12.23 10.88
N ALA A 83 -8.31 -12.69 11.49
CA ALA A 83 -8.30 -13.13 12.89
C ALA A 83 -7.11 -14.08 13.08
N LYS A 84 -6.35 -13.92 14.18
CA LYS A 84 -5.33 -14.90 14.52
C LYS A 84 -6.03 -16.26 14.56
N LYS A 85 -5.69 -17.17 13.65
CA LYS A 85 -5.96 -18.58 13.92
C LYS A 85 -5.15 -18.90 15.16
N GLU A 86 -5.82 -19.19 16.27
CA GLU A 86 -5.16 -19.92 17.35
C GLU A 86 -4.52 -21.13 16.69
N GLN A 87 -3.19 -21.21 16.76
CA GLN A 87 -2.51 -22.45 16.44
C GLN A 87 -3.00 -23.42 17.51
N ALA A 88 -3.84 -24.38 17.11
CA ALA A 88 -4.21 -25.49 17.95
C ALA A 88 -2.90 -26.11 18.47
N ALA A 89 -2.77 -26.13 19.80
CA ALA A 89 -1.61 -26.63 20.51
C ALA A 89 -1.37 -28.12 20.25
#